data_AF-A0A8G1H5Z9-F1
#
_entry.id   AF-A0A8G1H5Z9-F1
#
_cell.length_a   1.000
_cell.length_b   1.000
_cell.length_c   1.000
_cell.angle_alpha   90.00
_cell.angle_beta   90.00
_cell.angle_gamma   90.00
#
_symmetry.space_group_name_H-M   'P 1'
#
loop_
_entity.id
_entity.type
_entity.pdbx_description
1 polymer ?
#
loop_
_entity_poly.entity_id
_entity_poly.type
_entity_poly.pdbx_seq_one_letter_code
_entity_poly.pdbx_strand_id
1 'polypeptide(L)'
;MIHQFALSPVEPLFIGTLIDNAIEALDGIMLTYLQFHLVFTLPVLAILWYLAPSYNSVRRRRAALGLVILNVIAFTYTTPWVSYMIQTGVWWYGESAVAWRGLYIPLGEYMFFTIQVLIVGFYLHWRGFDYTYQSGDLSLRSAAVGVVIGVGMVIGGLYLITLDDSFLYLGGLIAWVGPIIIIQWIAGGGYLLRKYRPWVEATLVPSLYLIIVDRIAIGMGTWVISDQYTSELSVPLLGLPIEEGLFFFLASLMTVTGLVLWEWILDYNDQTDVFNRIIPDIGNSLE
;
A
#
# COMPACT_ATOMS: atom_id res chain seq x y z
N MET A 1 40.38 23.80 -11.21
CA MET A 1 40.51 22.41 -11.71
C MET A 1 39.69 21.54 -10.76
N ILE A 2 38.38 21.43 -11.04
CA ILE A 2 37.43 20.68 -10.19
C ILE A 2 37.41 19.26 -10.75
N HIS A 3 37.84 18.29 -9.95
CA HIS A 3 37.76 16.87 -10.31
C HIS A 3 36.28 16.46 -10.42
N GLN A 4 35.86 16.08 -11.63
CA GLN A 4 34.68 15.25 -11.83
C GLN A 4 34.94 13.91 -11.14
N PHE A 5 34.27 13.68 -10.01
CA PHE A 5 34.05 12.33 -9.52
C PHE A 5 33.01 11.69 -10.43
N ALA A 6 33.48 11.01 -11.48
CA ALA A 6 32.66 10.04 -12.18
C ALA A 6 32.34 8.92 -11.19
N LEU A 7 31.09 8.85 -10.72
CA LEU A 7 30.58 7.68 -10.03
C LEU A 7 30.72 6.51 -10.99
N SER A 8 31.50 5.51 -10.62
CA SER A 8 31.58 4.24 -11.36
C SER A 8 30.18 3.63 -11.45
N PRO A 9 29.77 3.06 -12.60
CA PRO A 9 28.51 2.35 -12.69
C PRO A 9 28.49 1.25 -11.62
N VAL A 10 27.54 1.33 -10.70
CA VAL A 10 27.30 0.28 -9.71
C VAL A 10 26.91 -0.96 -10.51
N GLU A 11 27.70 -2.03 -10.42
CA GLU A 11 27.33 -3.29 -11.06
C GLU A 11 25.96 -3.73 -10.56
N PRO A 12 25.02 -4.09 -11.46
CA PRO A 12 23.70 -4.53 -11.05
C PRO A 12 23.83 -5.78 -10.17
N LEU A 13 23.30 -5.70 -8.95
CA LEU A 13 23.30 -6.80 -7.99
C LEU A 13 22.44 -7.96 -8.54
N PHE A 14 22.75 -9.21 -8.14
CA PHE A 14 22.14 -10.45 -8.67
C PHE A 14 20.61 -10.43 -8.86
N ILE A 15 19.85 -9.80 -7.95
CA ILE A 15 18.39 -9.67 -8.05
C ILE A 15 17.97 -8.75 -9.20
N GLY A 16 18.66 -7.61 -9.37
CA GLY A 16 18.44 -6.71 -10.50
C GLY A 16 18.72 -7.43 -11.82
N THR A 17 19.83 -8.18 -11.88
CA THR A 17 20.17 -8.98 -13.06
C THR A 17 19.12 -10.03 -13.40
N LEU A 18 18.49 -10.67 -12.40
CA LEU A 18 17.41 -11.64 -12.64
C LEU A 18 16.15 -10.97 -13.20
N ILE A 19 15.80 -9.79 -12.71
CA ILE A 19 14.63 -9.04 -13.18
C ILE A 19 14.88 -8.50 -14.59
N ASP A 20 16.08 -7.98 -14.85
CA ASP A 20 16.47 -7.52 -16.18
C ASP A 20 16.43 -8.67 -17.19
N ASN A 21 16.97 -9.85 -16.83
CA ASN A 21 16.86 -11.06 -17.65
C ASN A 21 15.40 -11.49 -17.88
N ALA A 22 14.53 -11.35 -16.87
CA ALA A 22 13.11 -11.66 -17.01
C ALA A 22 12.41 -10.68 -17.96
N ILE A 23 12.76 -9.39 -17.89
CA ILE A 23 12.25 -8.36 -18.80
C ILE A 23 12.75 -8.63 -20.23
N GLU A 24 14.04 -8.92 -20.41
CA GLU A 24 14.60 -9.30 -21.72
C GLU A 24 13.94 -10.57 -22.29
N ALA A 25 13.68 -11.57 -21.46
CA ALA A 25 12.99 -12.79 -21.89
C ALA A 25 11.52 -12.53 -22.27
N LEU A 26 10.94 -11.45 -21.77
CA LEU A 26 9.59 -10.98 -22.08
C LEU A 26 9.59 -9.86 -23.14
N ASP A 27 10.74 -9.54 -23.73
CA ASP A 27 10.85 -8.48 -24.72
C ASP A 27 9.93 -8.76 -25.94
N GLY A 28 9.25 -7.72 -26.40
CA GLY A 28 8.19 -7.81 -27.41
C GLY A 28 6.84 -8.39 -26.93
N ILE A 29 6.73 -8.83 -25.67
CA ILE A 29 5.44 -9.23 -25.06
C ILE A 29 4.92 -8.07 -24.22
N MET A 30 3.85 -7.43 -24.70
CA MET A 30 3.10 -6.46 -23.90
C MET A 30 1.82 -7.12 -23.37
N LEU A 31 1.65 -7.14 -22.05
CA LEU A 31 0.40 -7.59 -21.44
C LEU A 31 -0.59 -6.44 -21.36
N THR A 32 -1.87 -6.73 -21.59
CA THR A 32 -2.93 -5.83 -21.12
C THR A 32 -2.94 -5.79 -19.60
N TYR A 33 -3.50 -4.74 -19.03
CA TYR A 33 -3.59 -4.60 -17.57
C TYR A 33 -4.40 -5.75 -16.93
N LEU A 34 -5.42 -6.25 -17.63
CA LEU A 34 -6.17 -7.41 -17.16
C LEU A 34 -5.33 -8.70 -17.18
N GLN A 35 -4.52 -8.90 -18.22
CA GLN A 35 -3.60 -10.03 -18.29
C GLN A 35 -2.51 -9.94 -17.23
N PHE A 36 -2.00 -8.74 -16.94
CA PHE A 36 -1.09 -8.51 -15.83
C PHE A 36 -1.68 -9.05 -14.52
N HIS A 37 -2.94 -8.73 -14.20
CA HIS A 37 -3.59 -9.27 -13.02
C HIS A 37 -3.73 -10.79 -13.04
N LEU A 38 -4.13 -11.36 -14.19
CA LEU A 38 -4.28 -12.81 -14.35
C LEU A 38 -2.97 -13.57 -14.12
N VAL A 39 -1.83 -12.99 -14.51
CA VAL A 39 -0.52 -13.63 -14.43
C VAL A 39 0.15 -13.38 -13.08
N PHE A 40 0.10 -12.14 -12.57
CA PHE A 40 0.92 -11.75 -11.43
C PHE A 40 0.14 -11.62 -10.12
N THR A 41 -1.06 -11.04 -10.10
CA THR A 41 -1.71 -10.71 -8.82
C THR A 41 -2.77 -11.72 -8.40
N LEU A 42 -3.60 -12.20 -9.33
CA LEU A 42 -4.69 -13.15 -9.04
C LEU A 42 -4.18 -14.53 -8.60
N PRO A 43 -3.10 -15.10 -9.15
CA PRO A 43 -2.57 -16.38 -8.65
C PRO A 43 -2.09 -16.28 -7.20
N VAL A 44 -1.38 -15.20 -6.85
CA VAL A 44 -0.93 -14.96 -5.46
C VAL A 44 -2.12 -14.75 -4.53
N LEU A 45 -3.11 -13.96 -4.95
CA LEU A 45 -4.35 -13.78 -4.20
C LEU A 45 -5.07 -15.12 -3.96
N ALA A 46 -5.16 -15.97 -4.97
CA ALA A 46 -5.80 -17.29 -4.86
C ALA A 46 -5.03 -18.22 -3.90
N ILE A 47 -3.70 -18.21 -3.95
CA ILE A 47 -2.84 -18.96 -3.01
C ILE A 47 -3.06 -18.47 -1.58
N LEU A 48 -3.01 -17.16 -1.35
CA LEU A 48 -3.19 -16.58 -0.01
C LEU A 48 -4.61 -16.82 0.53
N TRP A 49 -5.63 -16.76 -0.33
CA TRP A 49 -6.99 -17.10 0.03
C TRP A 49 -7.12 -18.59 0.41
N TYR A 50 -6.48 -19.49 -0.34
CA TYR A 50 -6.44 -20.92 -0.01
C TYR A 50 -5.72 -21.20 1.31
N LEU A 51 -4.65 -20.46 1.58
CA LEU A 51 -3.86 -20.57 2.83
C LEU A 51 -4.51 -19.83 4.01
N ALA A 52 -5.60 -19.08 3.79
CA ALA A 52 -6.23 -18.30 4.84
C ALA A 52 -6.67 -19.20 6.01
N PRO A 53 -6.37 -18.80 7.26
CA PRO A 53 -6.62 -19.64 8.41
C PRO A 53 -8.11 -19.85 8.68
N SER A 54 -8.47 -21.02 9.19
CA SER A 54 -9.82 -21.30 9.66
C SER A 54 -10.07 -20.63 11.01
N TYR A 55 -10.80 -19.51 10.99
CA TYR A 55 -11.25 -18.84 12.22
C TYR A 55 -12.64 -19.34 12.68
N ASN A 56 -12.92 -19.17 13.98
CA ASN A 56 -14.27 -19.29 14.51
C ASN A 56 -15.24 -18.29 13.83
N SER A 57 -16.55 -18.50 13.97
CA SER A 57 -17.57 -17.70 13.27
C SER A 57 -17.43 -16.20 13.52
N VAL A 58 -17.20 -15.79 14.78
CA VAL A 58 -17.08 -14.40 15.20
C VAL A 58 -15.87 -13.74 14.54
N ARG A 59 -14.67 -14.29 14.74
CA ARG A 59 -13.45 -13.72 14.17
C ARG A 59 -13.47 -13.75 12.64
N ARG A 60 -14.05 -14.77 12.01
CA ARG A 60 -14.22 -14.82 10.56
C ARG A 60 -15.08 -13.67 10.04
N ARG A 61 -16.21 -13.37 10.69
CA ARG A 61 -17.06 -12.22 10.33
C ARG A 61 -16.32 -10.90 10.51
N ARG A 62 -15.64 -10.71 11.64
CA ARG A 62 -14.86 -9.51 11.93
C ARG A 62 -13.74 -9.29 10.91
N ALA A 63 -12.97 -10.33 10.58
CA ALA A 63 -11.94 -10.28 9.54
C ALA A 63 -12.51 -9.93 8.16
N ALA A 64 -13.60 -10.60 7.75
CA ALA A 64 -14.25 -10.32 6.48
C ALA A 64 -14.79 -8.89 6.39
N LEU A 65 -15.43 -8.40 7.46
CA LEU A 65 -15.90 -7.01 7.52
C LEU A 65 -14.75 -6.01 7.50
N GLY A 66 -13.66 -6.29 8.21
CA GLY A 66 -12.44 -5.48 8.16
C GLY A 66 -11.90 -5.35 6.74
N LEU A 67 -11.79 -6.47 6.02
CA LEU A 67 -11.35 -6.49 4.62
C LEU A 67 -12.29 -5.71 3.70
N VAL A 68 -13.62 -5.87 3.86
CA VAL A 68 -14.61 -5.15 3.05
C VAL A 68 -14.54 -3.63 3.31
N ILE A 69 -14.53 -3.22 4.58
CA ILE A 69 -14.46 -1.81 4.97
C ILE A 69 -13.17 -1.18 4.45
N LEU A 70 -12.03 -1.84 4.66
CA LEU A 70 -10.73 -1.35 4.18
C LEU A 70 -10.68 -1.27 2.66
N ASN A 71 -11.27 -2.22 1.93
CA ASN A 71 -11.38 -2.12 0.48
C ASN A 71 -12.20 -0.90 0.04
N VAL A 72 -13.35 -0.64 0.66
CA VAL A 72 -14.19 0.52 0.34
C VAL A 72 -13.47 1.83 0.65
N ILE A 73 -12.77 1.90 1.79
CA ILE A 73 -11.97 3.06 2.17
C ILE A 73 -10.83 3.27 1.18
N ALA A 74 -10.06 2.22 0.88
CA ALA A 74 -8.95 2.28 -0.07
C ALA A 74 -9.44 2.74 -1.45
N PHE A 75 -10.54 2.19 -1.95
CA PHE A 75 -11.12 2.60 -3.23
C PHE A 75 -11.50 4.08 -3.23
N THR A 76 -12.25 4.52 -2.22
CA THR A 76 -12.75 5.90 -2.12
C THR A 76 -11.63 6.91 -1.92
N TYR A 77 -10.62 6.57 -1.12
CA TYR A 77 -9.51 7.45 -0.78
C TYR A 77 -8.46 7.54 -1.90
N THR A 78 -8.22 6.44 -2.62
CA THR A 78 -7.20 6.35 -3.66
C THR A 78 -7.69 6.91 -5.00
N THR A 79 -8.97 6.70 -5.32
CA THR A 79 -9.56 7.14 -6.60
C THR A 79 -9.30 8.62 -6.95
N PRO A 80 -9.57 9.61 -6.07
CA PRO A 80 -9.36 11.02 -6.44
C PRO A 80 -7.89 11.34 -6.64
N TRP A 81 -7.00 10.77 -5.84
CA TRP A 81 -5.55 10.99 -5.95
C TRP A 81 -4.99 10.37 -7.23
N VAL A 82 -5.32 9.11 -7.54
CA VAL A 82 -4.89 8.46 -8.79
C VAL A 82 -5.47 9.16 -10.02
N SER A 83 -6.75 9.55 -9.98
CA SER A 83 -7.37 10.29 -11.08
C SER A 83 -6.63 11.60 -11.36
N TYR A 84 -6.24 12.33 -10.32
CA TYR A 84 -5.45 13.57 -10.45
C TYR A 84 -4.07 13.30 -11.06
N MET A 85 -3.34 12.30 -10.56
CA MET A 85 -2.00 11.97 -11.03
C MET A 85 -1.98 11.53 -12.50
N ILE A 86 -2.92 10.66 -12.91
CA ILE A 86 -3.06 10.23 -14.31
C ILE A 86 -3.40 11.41 -15.22
N GLN A 87 -4.34 12.27 -14.82
CA GLN A 87 -4.72 13.44 -15.61
C GLN A 87 -3.59 14.47 -15.75
N THR A 88 -2.74 14.56 -14.73
CA THR A 88 -1.55 15.44 -14.75
C THR A 88 -0.40 14.84 -15.56
N GLY A 89 -0.50 13.54 -15.91
CA GLY A 89 0.51 12.85 -16.70
C GLY A 89 1.69 12.34 -15.89
N VAL A 90 1.50 12.10 -14.58
CA VAL A 90 2.55 11.48 -13.74
C VAL A 90 2.84 10.06 -14.20
N TRP A 91 1.81 9.33 -14.61
CA TRP A 91 1.94 8.08 -15.35
C TRP A 91 0.78 7.90 -16.33
N TRP A 92 1.01 7.04 -17.31
CA TRP A 92 0.00 6.63 -18.29
C TRP A 92 0.19 5.16 -18.65
N TYR A 93 -0.67 4.67 -19.54
CA TYR A 93 -0.72 3.26 -19.93
C TYR A 93 -0.41 3.14 -21.41
N GLY A 94 0.24 2.05 -21.81
CA GLY A 94 0.48 1.77 -23.21
C GLY A 94 -0.83 1.68 -24.00
N GLU A 95 -0.79 2.04 -25.29
CA GLU A 95 -1.99 2.25 -26.12
C GLU A 95 -2.95 1.05 -26.14
N SER A 96 -2.41 -0.17 -26.08
CA SER A 96 -3.17 -1.43 -26.05
C SER A 96 -3.37 -2.03 -24.65
N ALA A 97 -2.88 -1.40 -23.58
CA ALA A 97 -2.93 -1.98 -22.24
C ALA A 97 -4.33 -1.93 -21.61
N VAL A 98 -5.15 -0.96 -22.03
CA VAL A 98 -6.38 -0.56 -21.32
C VAL A 98 -7.63 -1.08 -22.04
N ALA A 99 -8.32 -2.02 -21.40
CA ALA A 99 -9.58 -2.56 -21.91
C ALA A 99 -10.76 -1.58 -21.75
N TRP A 100 -10.79 -0.80 -20.66
CA TRP A 100 -11.86 0.15 -20.34
C TRP A 100 -11.37 1.23 -19.38
N ARG A 101 -11.98 2.43 -19.42
CA ARG A 101 -11.73 3.54 -18.47
C ARG A 101 -13.02 4.09 -17.86
N GLY A 102 -12.95 4.45 -16.57
CA GLY A 102 -13.97 5.21 -15.85
C GLY A 102 -13.32 6.31 -15.02
N LEU A 103 -13.87 7.52 -15.00
CA LEU A 103 -13.25 8.68 -14.34
C LEU A 103 -11.76 8.87 -14.70
N TYR A 104 -11.42 8.66 -15.98
CA TYR A 104 -10.06 8.66 -16.54
C TYR A 104 -9.14 7.51 -16.12
N ILE A 105 -9.55 6.70 -15.17
CA ILE A 105 -8.78 5.59 -14.60
C ILE A 105 -9.10 4.28 -15.35
N PRO A 106 -8.08 3.50 -15.78
CA PRO A 106 -8.31 2.16 -16.33
C PRO A 106 -9.01 1.22 -15.35
N LEU A 107 -9.83 0.29 -15.85
CA LEU A 107 -10.42 -0.76 -15.01
C LEU A 107 -9.37 -1.53 -14.18
N GLY A 108 -8.19 -1.75 -14.76
CA GLY A 108 -7.07 -2.42 -14.09
C GLY A 108 -6.64 -1.72 -12.80
N GLU A 109 -6.60 -0.38 -12.75
CA GLU A 109 -6.26 0.33 -11.50
C GLU A 109 -7.27 0.05 -10.38
N TYR A 110 -8.55 0.13 -10.70
CA TYR A 110 -9.61 -0.19 -9.74
C TYR A 110 -9.49 -1.62 -9.22
N MET A 111 -9.16 -2.56 -10.11
CA MET A 111 -8.87 -3.95 -9.71
C MET A 111 -7.62 -4.03 -8.85
N PHE A 112 -6.56 -3.27 -9.18
CA PHE A 112 -5.32 -3.24 -8.43
C PHE A 112 -5.55 -2.77 -7.00
N PHE A 113 -6.29 -1.68 -6.78
CA PHE A 113 -6.61 -1.19 -5.44
C PHE A 113 -7.23 -2.32 -4.58
N THR A 114 -8.21 -3.01 -5.14
CA THR A 114 -8.89 -4.11 -4.45
C THR A 114 -7.98 -5.31 -4.23
N ILE A 115 -7.28 -5.76 -5.28
CA ILE A 115 -6.43 -6.94 -5.22
C ILE A 115 -5.27 -6.73 -4.25
N GLN A 116 -4.66 -5.54 -4.23
CA GLN A 116 -3.60 -5.20 -3.28
C GLN A 116 -4.10 -5.28 -1.83
N VAL A 117 -5.24 -4.66 -1.51
CA VAL A 117 -5.82 -4.73 -0.15
C VAL A 117 -6.06 -6.19 0.25
N LEU A 118 -6.58 -7.00 -0.66
CA LEU A 118 -6.84 -8.42 -0.40
C LEU A 118 -5.55 -9.24 -0.25
N ILE A 119 -4.54 -9.06 -1.10
CA ILE A 119 -3.24 -9.76 -0.98
C ILE A 119 -2.61 -9.42 0.37
N VAL A 120 -2.52 -8.13 0.70
CA VAL A 120 -1.91 -7.66 1.95
C VAL A 120 -2.70 -8.16 3.16
N GLY A 121 -4.03 -8.08 3.11
CA GLY A 121 -4.90 -8.53 4.18
C GLY A 121 -4.87 -10.06 4.39
N PHE A 122 -4.95 -10.85 3.32
CA PHE A 122 -4.84 -12.30 3.44
C PHE A 122 -3.46 -12.75 3.90
N TYR A 123 -2.38 -12.08 3.46
CA TYR A 123 -1.04 -12.34 3.98
C TYR A 123 -0.99 -12.08 5.50
N LEU A 124 -1.51 -10.95 5.98
CA LEU A 124 -1.59 -10.65 7.42
C LEU A 124 -2.34 -11.74 8.20
N HIS A 125 -3.49 -12.19 7.70
CA HIS A 125 -4.27 -13.24 8.36
C HIS A 125 -3.57 -14.59 8.35
N TRP A 126 -3.00 -15.00 7.21
CA TRP A 126 -2.18 -16.21 7.08
C TRP A 126 -1.00 -16.18 8.05
N ARG A 127 -0.30 -15.05 8.11
CA ARG A 127 0.83 -14.82 9.02
C ARG A 127 0.40 -14.87 10.49
N GLY A 128 -0.81 -14.40 10.78
CA GLY A 128 -1.36 -14.31 12.12
C GLY A 128 -0.77 -13.17 12.93
N PHE A 129 -1.63 -12.56 13.76
CA PHE A 129 -1.25 -11.48 14.67
C PHE A 129 -2.11 -11.53 15.94
N ASP A 130 -1.57 -10.94 17.00
CA ASP A 130 -2.23 -10.79 18.29
C ASP A 130 -2.83 -9.38 18.38
N TYR A 131 -4.16 -9.31 18.43
CA TYR A 131 -4.94 -8.08 18.48
C TYR A 131 -5.41 -7.73 19.90
N THR A 132 -4.94 -8.43 20.93
CA THR A 132 -5.41 -8.25 22.31
C THR A 132 -5.11 -6.84 22.83
N TYR A 133 -6.15 -6.14 23.27
CA TYR A 133 -6.07 -4.83 23.90
C TYR A 133 -5.36 -4.91 25.26
N GLN A 134 -4.52 -3.89 25.53
CA GLN A 134 -3.91 -3.67 26.83
C GLN A 134 -4.05 -2.19 27.24
N SER A 135 -4.18 -1.92 28.55
CA SER A 135 -4.44 -0.57 29.08
C SER A 135 -3.42 0.51 28.66
N GLY A 136 -2.19 0.12 28.32
CA GLY A 136 -1.15 1.03 27.83
C GLY A 136 -1.26 1.42 26.35
N ASP A 137 -2.16 0.80 25.58
CA ASP A 137 -2.23 0.99 24.13
C ASP A 137 -2.77 2.37 23.72
N LEU A 138 -3.60 2.99 24.56
CA LEU A 138 -4.22 4.31 24.33
C LEU A 138 -3.31 5.47 24.79
N SER A 139 -1.99 5.29 24.74
CA SER A 139 -1.07 6.31 25.24
C SER A 139 -1.09 7.59 24.40
N LEU A 140 -1.35 8.73 25.05
CA LEU A 140 -1.33 10.06 24.40
C LEU A 140 0.01 10.36 23.72
N ARG A 141 1.12 9.85 24.29
CA ARG A 141 2.45 10.02 23.71
C ARG A 141 2.56 9.35 22.34
N SER A 142 2.04 8.12 22.20
CA SER A 142 2.06 7.41 20.91
C SER A 142 1.21 8.12 19.86
N ALA A 143 0.02 8.59 20.25
CA ALA A 143 -0.85 9.39 19.38
C ALA A 143 -0.15 10.68 18.94
N ALA A 144 0.45 11.42 19.88
CA ALA A 144 1.15 12.66 19.57
C ALA A 144 2.32 12.47 18.60
N VAL A 145 3.08 11.37 18.72
CA VAL A 145 4.16 11.05 17.77
C VAL A 145 3.59 10.83 16.37
N GLY A 146 2.54 10.03 16.23
CA GLY A 146 1.91 9.79 14.93
C GLY A 146 1.28 11.04 14.32
N VAL A 147 0.68 11.91 15.15
CA VAL A 147 0.17 13.22 14.73
C VAL A 147 1.30 14.09 14.19
N VAL A 148 2.41 14.23 14.92
CA VAL A 148 3.55 15.04 14.48
C VAL A 148 4.14 14.51 13.18
N ILE A 149 4.31 13.18 13.06
CA ILE A 149 4.81 12.55 11.84
C ILE A 149 3.84 12.80 10.69
N GLY A 150 2.54 12.51 10.85
CA GLY A 150 1.57 12.65 9.78
C GLY A 150 1.34 14.09 9.35
N VAL A 151 1.33 15.05 10.28
CA VAL A 151 1.31 16.50 9.95
C VAL A 151 2.58 16.90 9.20
N GLY A 152 3.74 16.41 9.64
CA GLY A 152 5.01 16.59 8.94
C GLY A 152 5.00 16.04 7.52
N MET A 153 4.36 14.88 7.30
CA MET A 153 4.18 14.30 5.96
C MET A 153 3.26 15.17 5.09
N VAL A 154 2.14 15.66 5.61
CA VAL A 154 1.26 16.57 4.85
C VAL A 154 2.00 17.86 4.47
N ILE A 155 2.60 18.54 5.44
CA ILE A 155 3.28 19.82 5.20
C ILE A 155 4.51 19.62 4.31
N GLY A 156 5.34 18.62 4.62
CA GLY A 156 6.55 18.30 3.88
C GLY A 156 6.26 17.85 2.46
N GLY A 157 5.28 16.97 2.26
CA GLY A 157 4.86 16.50 0.94
C GLY A 157 4.32 17.64 0.08
N LEU A 158 3.44 18.50 0.63
CA LEU A 158 2.94 19.67 -0.08
C LEU A 158 4.06 20.68 -0.38
N TYR A 159 5.03 20.84 0.52
CA TYR A 159 6.18 21.70 0.28
C TYR A 159 7.07 21.16 -0.85
N LEU A 160 7.31 19.84 -0.91
CA LEU A 160 8.09 19.21 -1.98
C LEU A 160 7.51 19.51 -3.37
N ILE A 161 6.18 19.46 -3.52
CA ILE A 161 5.50 19.79 -4.79
C ILE A 161 5.82 21.22 -5.27
N THR A 162 6.11 22.16 -4.35
CA THR A 162 6.41 23.56 -4.71
C THR A 162 7.86 23.79 -5.14
N LEU A 163 8.75 22.81 -4.95
CA LEU A 163 10.17 22.97 -5.24
C LEU A 163 10.46 22.82 -6.73
N ASP A 164 9.89 21.79 -7.35
CA ASP A 164 10.08 21.44 -8.75
C ASP A 164 9.01 20.43 -9.20
N ASP A 165 8.69 20.40 -10.50
CA ASP A 165 7.72 19.46 -11.08
C ASP A 165 8.12 18.00 -10.83
N SER A 166 9.42 17.67 -10.81
CA SER A 166 9.94 16.32 -10.54
C SER A 166 9.58 15.77 -9.16
N PHE A 167 9.17 16.62 -8.22
CA PHE A 167 8.70 16.20 -6.90
C PHE A 167 7.19 16.07 -6.80
N LEU A 168 6.43 16.26 -7.89
CA LEU A 168 4.97 16.18 -7.86
C LEU A 168 4.51 14.81 -7.37
N TYR A 169 5.11 13.72 -7.88
CA TYR A 169 4.72 12.38 -7.49
C TYR A 169 5.12 12.08 -6.04
N LEU A 170 6.40 12.25 -5.69
CA LEU A 170 6.91 11.97 -4.35
C LEU A 170 6.21 12.82 -3.27
N GLY A 171 6.12 14.13 -3.50
CA GLY A 171 5.47 15.07 -2.57
C GLY A 171 3.98 14.78 -2.42
N GLY A 172 3.30 14.51 -3.53
CA GLY A 172 1.89 14.13 -3.54
C GLY A 172 1.62 12.81 -2.81
N LEU A 173 2.50 11.82 -2.97
CA LEU A 173 2.44 10.53 -2.27
C LEU A 173 2.61 10.72 -0.75
N ILE A 174 3.65 11.44 -0.32
CA ILE A 174 3.92 11.69 1.11
C ILE A 174 2.75 12.46 1.74
N ALA A 175 2.25 13.50 1.07
CA ALA A 175 1.12 14.29 1.55
C ALA A 175 -0.18 13.48 1.64
N TRP A 176 -0.41 12.58 0.68
CA TRP A 176 -1.57 11.67 0.66
C TRP A 176 -1.55 10.65 1.81
N VAL A 177 -0.38 10.17 2.23
CA VAL A 177 -0.29 9.19 3.33
C VAL A 177 -0.48 9.83 4.71
N GLY A 178 -0.04 11.08 4.88
CA GLY A 178 -0.02 11.78 6.16
C GLY A 178 -1.34 11.72 6.97
N PRO A 179 -2.52 12.04 6.39
CA PRO A 179 -3.80 12.01 7.11
C PRO A 179 -4.15 10.64 7.67
N ILE A 180 -3.81 9.56 6.96
CA ILE A 180 -4.09 8.19 7.40
C ILE A 180 -3.19 7.81 8.57
N ILE A 181 -1.91 8.20 8.54
CA ILE A 181 -0.98 8.02 9.66
C ILE A 181 -1.51 8.75 10.91
N ILE A 182 -2.02 9.97 10.78
CA ILE A 182 -2.62 10.70 11.91
C ILE A 182 -3.77 9.89 12.52
N ILE A 183 -4.73 9.46 11.71
CA ILE A 183 -5.94 8.75 12.17
C ILE A 183 -5.57 7.44 12.86
N GLN A 184 -4.72 6.63 12.23
CA GLN A 184 -4.36 5.29 12.73
C GLN A 184 -3.56 5.36 14.04
N TRP A 185 -2.66 6.33 14.17
CA TRP A 185 -1.85 6.48 15.38
C TRP A 185 -2.62 7.11 16.53
N ILE A 186 -3.59 7.99 16.26
CA ILE A 186 -4.57 8.44 17.27
C ILE A 186 -5.39 7.25 17.76
N ALA A 187 -5.85 6.38 16.85
CA ALA A 187 -6.69 5.25 17.19
C ALA A 187 -5.99 4.23 18.10
N GLY A 188 -4.76 3.83 17.79
CA GLY A 188 -4.08 2.76 18.54
C GLY A 188 -2.56 2.72 18.38
N GLY A 189 -1.89 3.87 18.34
CA GLY A 189 -0.43 3.95 18.20
C GLY A 189 0.36 3.14 19.25
N GLY A 190 -0.15 3.02 20.48
CA GLY A 190 0.50 2.22 21.52
C GLY A 190 0.48 0.73 21.21
N TYR A 191 -0.64 0.22 20.66
CA TYR A 191 -0.74 -1.15 20.17
C TYR A 191 0.24 -1.38 18.99
N LEU A 192 0.27 -0.46 18.02
CA LEU A 192 1.15 -0.58 16.86
C LEU A 192 2.63 -0.68 17.27
N LEU A 193 3.06 0.13 18.24
CA LEU A 193 4.42 0.08 18.79
C LEU A 193 4.70 -1.21 19.56
N ARG A 194 3.73 -1.68 20.36
CA ARG A 194 3.87 -2.89 21.17
C ARG A 194 3.94 -4.16 20.32
N LYS A 195 3.18 -4.21 19.22
CA LYS A 195 3.02 -5.38 18.35
C LYS A 195 3.52 -5.10 16.93
N TYR A 196 4.68 -4.46 16.80
CA TYR A 196 5.20 -4.04 15.49
C TYR A 196 5.56 -5.17 14.52
N ARG A 197 6.07 -6.29 15.04
CA ARG A 197 6.65 -7.34 14.18
C ARG A 197 5.66 -7.92 13.15
N PRO A 198 4.45 -8.39 13.53
CA PRO A 198 3.55 -9.01 12.55
C PRO A 198 3.10 -8.04 11.46
N TRP A 199 2.78 -6.79 11.82
CA TRP A 199 2.29 -5.84 10.81
C TRP A 199 3.40 -5.25 9.94
N VAL A 200 4.61 -5.07 10.47
CA VAL A 200 5.77 -4.66 9.65
C VAL A 200 6.11 -5.76 8.64
N GLU A 201 6.12 -7.02 9.06
CA GLU A 201 6.36 -8.15 8.16
C GLU A 201 5.27 -8.25 7.07
N ALA A 202 4.00 -8.17 7.47
CA ALA A 202 2.86 -8.18 6.55
C ALA A 202 2.77 -6.96 5.64
N THR A 203 3.47 -5.88 5.98
CA THR A 203 3.65 -4.73 5.09
C THR A 203 4.76 -5.05 4.08
N LEU A 204 5.94 -5.45 4.55
CA LEU A 204 7.12 -5.61 3.71
C LEU A 204 7.01 -6.73 2.68
N VAL A 205 6.56 -7.92 3.08
CA VAL A 205 6.60 -9.10 2.19
C VAL A 205 5.69 -8.94 0.97
N PRO A 206 4.41 -8.58 1.11
CA PRO A 206 3.56 -8.29 -0.05
C PRO A 206 4.05 -7.08 -0.85
N SER A 207 4.54 -6.02 -0.19
CA SER A 207 5.05 -4.84 -0.91
C SER A 207 6.22 -5.21 -1.81
N LEU A 208 7.19 -5.98 -1.32
CA LEU A 208 8.33 -6.41 -2.14
C LEU A 208 7.88 -7.18 -3.38
N TYR A 209 6.89 -8.07 -3.23
CA TYR A 209 6.31 -8.77 -4.37
C TYR A 209 5.68 -7.79 -5.38
N LEU A 210 4.85 -6.86 -4.90
CA LEU A 210 4.16 -5.88 -5.74
C LEU A 210 5.15 -4.96 -6.48
N ILE A 211 6.20 -4.50 -5.80
CA ILE A 211 7.27 -3.68 -6.39
C ILE A 211 7.99 -4.45 -7.51
N ILE A 212 8.27 -5.73 -7.32
CA ILE A 212 8.93 -6.56 -8.34
C ILE A 212 8.03 -6.71 -9.58
N VAL A 213 6.76 -7.04 -9.41
CA VAL A 213 5.85 -7.22 -10.55
C VAL A 213 5.55 -5.89 -11.25
N ASP A 214 5.54 -4.78 -10.51
CA ASP A 214 5.41 -3.44 -11.06
C ASP A 214 6.62 -3.07 -11.92
N ARG A 215 7.84 -3.35 -11.45
CA ARG A 215 9.07 -3.18 -12.24
C ARG A 215 9.03 -3.95 -13.56
N ILE A 216 8.50 -5.17 -13.54
CA ILE A 216 8.30 -6.00 -14.74
C ILE A 216 7.27 -5.34 -15.67
N ALA A 217 6.14 -4.89 -15.14
CA ALA A 217 5.08 -4.26 -15.93
C ALA A 217 5.54 -2.96 -16.62
N ILE A 218 6.33 -2.14 -15.93
CA ILE A 218 7.00 -0.95 -16.50
C ILE A 218 7.97 -1.39 -17.60
N GLY A 219 8.79 -2.42 -17.36
CA GLY A 219 9.71 -2.97 -18.36
C GLY A 219 9.02 -3.48 -19.63
N MET A 220 7.79 -3.98 -19.50
CA MET A 220 6.95 -4.44 -20.61
C MET A 220 6.15 -3.30 -21.28
N GLY A 221 6.22 -2.07 -20.77
CA GLY A 221 5.46 -0.92 -21.28
C GLY A 221 3.97 -0.95 -20.96
N THR A 222 3.54 -1.74 -19.97
CA THR A 222 2.12 -1.83 -19.56
C THR A 222 1.63 -0.48 -19.01
N TRP A 223 2.45 0.13 -18.17
CA TRP A 223 2.37 1.54 -17.78
C TRP A 223 3.74 2.19 -17.87
N VAL A 224 3.73 3.51 -18.05
CA VAL A 224 4.90 4.33 -18.26
C VAL A 224 4.84 5.48 -17.26
N ILE A 225 5.97 5.70 -16.59
CA ILE A 225 6.13 6.74 -15.58
C ILE A 225 6.78 7.97 -16.23
N SER A 226 6.34 9.15 -15.82
CA SER A 226 6.85 10.42 -16.36
C SER A 226 8.23 10.75 -15.82
N ASP A 227 9.18 11.04 -16.71
CA ASP A 227 10.48 11.60 -16.33
C ASP A 227 10.36 13.03 -15.78
N GLN A 228 9.28 13.76 -16.13
CA GLN A 228 9.08 15.15 -15.68
C GLN A 228 8.58 15.22 -14.23
N TYR A 229 7.71 14.31 -13.82
CA TYR A 229 6.97 14.39 -12.54
C TYR A 229 7.48 13.44 -11.46
N THR A 230 8.57 12.73 -11.74
CA THR A 230 9.16 11.70 -10.90
C THR A 230 10.59 12.11 -10.56
N SER A 231 11.01 11.87 -9.33
CA SER A 231 12.39 12.14 -8.96
C SER A 231 13.31 11.19 -9.73
N GLU A 232 14.48 11.69 -10.13
CA GLU A 232 15.52 10.86 -10.77
C GLU A 232 16.13 9.81 -9.81
N LEU A 233 15.57 9.65 -8.61
CA LEU A 233 16.02 8.70 -7.61
C LEU A 233 15.35 7.34 -7.84
N SER A 234 16.18 6.30 -7.96
CA SER A 234 15.70 4.93 -8.12
C SER A 234 15.81 4.12 -6.83
N VAL A 235 14.90 3.16 -6.65
CA VAL A 235 15.04 2.08 -5.67
C VAL A 235 16.33 1.34 -5.99
N PRO A 236 17.32 1.34 -5.07
CA PRO A 236 18.54 0.59 -5.29
C PRO A 236 18.18 -0.88 -5.57
N LEU A 237 18.87 -1.49 -6.53
CA LEU A 237 18.73 -2.91 -6.94
C LEU A 237 17.60 -3.24 -7.92
N LEU A 238 16.55 -2.42 -8.03
CA LEU A 238 15.43 -2.70 -8.93
C LEU A 238 15.36 -1.76 -10.13
N GLY A 239 16.05 -0.62 -10.11
CA GLY A 239 16.03 0.35 -11.22
C GLY A 239 14.66 0.97 -11.46
N LEU A 240 13.79 0.92 -10.45
CA LEU A 240 12.44 1.47 -10.42
C LEU A 240 12.48 2.87 -9.78
N PRO A 241 11.67 3.85 -10.19
CA PRO A 241 11.54 5.09 -9.44
C PRO A 241 11.21 4.87 -7.96
N ILE A 242 11.80 5.65 -7.06
CA ILE A 242 11.61 5.46 -5.61
C ILE A 242 10.14 5.62 -5.20
N GLU A 243 9.39 6.45 -5.91
CA GLU A 243 7.97 6.75 -5.71
C GLU A 243 7.11 5.51 -5.87
N GLU A 244 7.35 4.70 -6.89
CA GLU A 244 6.63 3.44 -7.11
C GLU A 244 6.89 2.47 -5.95
N GLY A 245 8.16 2.34 -5.55
CA GLY A 245 8.56 1.53 -4.39
C GLY A 245 7.88 1.97 -3.10
N LEU A 246 7.84 3.29 -2.86
CA LEU A 246 7.18 3.90 -1.72
C LEU A 246 5.66 3.77 -1.80
N PHE A 247 5.05 3.83 -2.99
CA PHE A 247 3.61 3.70 -3.16
C PHE A 247 3.13 2.33 -2.66
N PHE A 248 3.72 1.24 -3.18
CA PHE A 248 3.35 -0.11 -2.74
C PHE A 248 3.61 -0.34 -1.25
N PHE A 249 4.75 0.17 -0.75
CA PHE A 249 5.08 0.07 0.68
C PHE A 249 4.07 0.81 1.56
N LEU A 250 3.79 2.09 1.26
CA LEU A 250 2.93 2.94 2.09
C LEU A 250 1.46 2.55 1.99
N ALA A 251 0.97 2.16 0.80
CA ALA A 251 -0.38 1.63 0.63
C ALA A 251 -0.57 0.30 1.40
N SER A 252 0.42 -0.59 1.36
CA SER A 252 0.41 -1.81 2.17
C SER A 252 0.47 -1.49 3.65
N LEU A 253 1.32 -0.54 4.08
CA LEU A 253 1.44 -0.11 5.47
C LEU A 253 0.09 0.33 6.01
N MET A 254 -0.57 1.29 5.33
CA MET A 254 -1.89 1.80 5.72
C MET A 254 -2.95 0.71 5.77
N THR A 255 -2.89 -0.25 4.85
CA THR A 255 -3.82 -1.38 4.82
C THR A 255 -3.62 -2.28 6.04
N VAL A 256 -2.38 -2.73 6.30
CA VAL A 256 -2.09 -3.65 7.40
C VAL A 256 -2.40 -2.99 8.73
N THR A 257 -1.94 -1.76 8.96
CA THR A 257 -2.19 -1.03 10.21
C THR A 257 -3.68 -0.82 10.43
N GLY A 258 -4.45 -0.53 9.37
CA GLY A 258 -5.91 -0.42 9.44
C GLY A 258 -6.58 -1.74 9.85
N LEU A 259 -6.17 -2.87 9.28
CA LEU A 259 -6.73 -4.19 9.60
C LEU A 259 -6.39 -4.65 11.02
N VAL A 260 -5.15 -4.44 11.48
CA VAL A 260 -4.79 -4.82 12.85
C VAL A 260 -5.49 -3.94 13.89
N LEU A 261 -5.66 -2.65 13.61
CA LEU A 261 -6.39 -1.72 14.48
C LEU A 261 -7.89 -2.05 14.51
N TRP A 262 -8.46 -2.53 13.40
CA TRP A 262 -9.84 -2.98 13.33
C TRP A 262 -10.12 -4.17 14.27
N GLU A 263 -9.30 -5.23 14.25
CA GLU A 263 -9.51 -6.34 15.20
C GLU A 263 -9.20 -5.92 16.65
N TRP A 264 -8.18 -5.07 16.85
CA TRP A 264 -7.82 -4.55 18.17
C TRP A 264 -8.91 -3.69 18.80
N ILE A 265 -9.56 -2.80 18.04
CA ILE A 265 -10.62 -1.93 18.58
C ILE A 265 -11.88 -2.73 18.94
N LEU A 266 -12.14 -3.82 18.23
CA LEU A 266 -13.23 -4.74 18.57
C LEU A 266 -12.94 -5.50 19.86
N ASP A 267 -11.70 -5.94 20.08
CA ASP A 267 -11.30 -6.56 21.35
C ASP A 267 -11.34 -5.58 22.52
N TYR A 268 -10.90 -4.32 22.32
CA TYR A 268 -11.10 -3.24 23.29
C TYR A 268 -12.58 -3.08 23.66
N ASN A 269 -13.48 -3.11 22.68
CA ASN A 269 -14.90 -3.02 22.92
C ASN A 269 -15.44 -4.23 23.69
N ASP A 270 -15.04 -5.45 23.32
CA ASP A 270 -15.47 -6.66 24.03
C ASP A 270 -15.05 -6.63 25.51
N GLN A 271 -13.88 -6.06 25.82
CA GLN A 271 -13.37 -5.94 27.19
C GLN A 271 -14.02 -4.81 27.99
N THR A 272 -14.45 -3.72 27.35
CA THR A 272 -14.87 -2.48 28.04
C THR A 272 -16.34 -2.13 27.88
N ASP A 273 -17.03 -2.79 26.95
CA ASP A 273 -18.44 -2.59 26.61
C ASP A 273 -18.77 -1.14 26.20
N VAL A 274 -17.77 -0.39 25.73
CA VAL A 274 -17.91 1.05 25.44
C VAL A 274 -18.85 1.32 24.27
N PHE A 275 -18.72 0.62 23.15
CA PHE A 275 -19.58 0.87 21.97
C PHE A 275 -21.00 0.39 22.19
N ASN A 276 -21.22 -0.72 22.90
CA ASN A 276 -22.58 -1.19 23.21
C ASN A 276 -23.36 -0.18 24.08
N ARG A 277 -22.66 0.61 24.91
CA ARG A 277 -23.27 1.67 25.72
C ARG A 277 -23.58 2.95 24.93
N ILE A 278 -22.81 3.24 23.88
CA ILE A 278 -22.95 4.46 23.07
C ILE A 278 -23.88 4.23 21.88
N ILE A 279 -23.82 3.05 21.27
CA ILE A 279 -24.64 2.62 20.14
C ILE A 279 -25.13 1.19 20.44
N PRO A 280 -26.27 1.05 21.14
CA PRO A 280 -26.90 -0.24 21.29
C PRO A 280 -27.23 -0.79 19.89
N ASP A 281 -26.88 -2.06 19.63
CA ASP A 281 -27.14 -2.87 18.43
C ASP A 281 -25.95 -3.21 17.50
N ILE A 282 -24.76 -2.59 17.65
CA ILE A 282 -23.58 -3.03 16.85
C ILE A 282 -23.03 -4.37 17.40
N GLY A 283 -22.95 -4.54 18.72
CA GLY A 283 -22.42 -5.75 19.36
C GLY A 283 -23.18 -7.02 18.94
N ASN A 284 -24.51 -6.97 18.90
CA ASN A 284 -25.37 -8.10 18.52
C ASN A 284 -25.24 -8.51 17.04
N SER A 285 -24.75 -7.62 16.16
CA SER A 285 -24.57 -7.92 14.74
C SER A 285 -23.23 -8.60 14.42
N LEU A 286 -22.28 -8.53 15.35
CA LEU A 286 -20.91 -9.03 15.19
C LEU A 286 -20.62 -10.31 15.99
N GLU A 287 -21.50 -10.70 16.92
CA GLU A 287 -21.54 -12.00 17.62
C GLU A 287 -22.17 -13.11 16.74
#